data_AF-A0A537LH51-F1
#
_entry.id   AF-A0A537LH51-F1
#
_cell.length_a   1.000
_cell.length_b   1.000
_cell.length_c   1.000
_cell.angle_alpha   90.00
_cell.angle_beta   90.00
_cell.angle_gamma   90.00
#
_symmetry.space_group_name_H-M   'P 1'
#
loop_
_entity.id
_entity.type
_entity.pdbx_description
1 polymer ?
#
loop_
_entity_poly.entity_id
_entity_poly.type
_entity_poly.pdbx_seq_one_letter_code
_entity_poly.pdbx_strand_id
1 'polypeptide(L)' 'TQKMRDLNANDVDAAMRMVEGTARSMGIQIVG' A
#
# COMPACT_ATOMS: atom_id res chain seq x y z
N THR A 1 26.52 -8.86 -2.75
CA THR A 1 25.71 -8.56 -1.54
C THR A 1 24.50 -7.75 -1.97
N GLN A 2 23.35 -8.42 -2.01
CA GLN A 2 22.07 -7.85 -2.44
C GLN A 2 21.71 -6.64 -1.57
N LYS A 3 21.76 -5.43 -2.13
CA LYS A 3 21.19 -4.23 -1.50
C LYS A 3 20.38 -3.46 -2.54
N MET A 4 19.23 -4.04 -2.88
CA MET A 4 18.07 -3.28 -3.36
C MET A 4 17.03 -3.18 -2.22
N ARG A 5 17.53 -3.15 -0.99
CA ARG A 5 16.82 -2.82 0.25
C ARG A 5 17.25 -1.37 0.48
N ASP A 6 16.46 -0.33 0.27
CA ASP A 6 15.32 0.07 1.10
C ASP A 6 14.65 1.33 0.50
N LEU A 7 14.58 1.47 -0.84
CA LEU A 7 14.17 2.75 -1.44
C LEU A 7 12.68 2.89 -1.77
N ASN A 8 11.91 1.80 -1.86
CA ASN A 8 10.53 1.85 -2.38
C ASN A 8 9.44 1.30 -1.43
N ALA A 9 9.79 0.79 -0.24
CA ALA A 9 8.80 0.18 0.66
C ALA A 9 7.83 1.21 1.29
N ASN A 10 8.24 2.48 1.40
CA ASN A 10 7.39 3.52 1.97
C ASN A 10 6.26 3.95 1.03
N ASP A 11 6.48 3.96 -0.28
CA ASP A 11 5.50 4.46 -1.25
C ASP A 11 4.34 3.48 -1.43
N VAL A 12 4.65 2.18 -1.49
CA VAL A 12 3.63 1.13 -1.68
C VAL A 12 2.77 0.99 -0.44
N ASP A 13 3.36 0.96 0.76
CA ASP A 13 2.60 0.83 2.01
C ASP A 13 1.73 2.07 2.29
N ALA A 14 2.28 3.27 2.03
CA ALA A 14 1.51 4.51 2.15
C ALA A 14 0.39 4.57 1.10
N ALA A 15 0.67 4.19 -0.14
CA ALA A 15 -0.34 4.09 -1.20
C ALA A 15 -1.43 3.08 -0.85
N MET A 16 -1.07 1.93 -0.27
CA MET A 16 -2.02 0.91 0.15
C MET A 16 -2.97 1.44 1.23
N ARG A 17 -2.46 2.17 2.23
CA ARG A 17 -3.28 2.81 3.28
C ARG A 17 -4.21 3.89 2.73
N MET A 18 -3.77 4.67 1.74
CA MET A 18 -4.62 5.67 1.08
C MET A 18 -5.77 5.00 0.32
N VAL A 19 -5.47 3.97 -0.47
CA VAL A 19 -6.45 3.22 -1.26
C VAL A 19 -7.42 2.45 -0.36
N GLU A 20 -6.93 1.86 0.74
CA GLU A 20 -7.75 1.16 1.74
C GLU A 20 -8.77 2.12 2.39
N GLY A 21 -8.35 3.33 2.74
CA GLY A 21 -9.25 4.35 3.30
C GLY A 21 -10.39 4.74 2.35
N THR A 22 -10.08 4.90 1.06
CA THR A 22 -11.09 5.18 0.02
C THR A 22 -12.00 3.96 -0.21
N ALA A 23 -11.44 2.76 -0.32
CA ALA A 23 -12.21 1.53 -0.53
C ALA A 23 -13.17 1.23 0.62
N ARG A 24 -12.73 1.44 1.87
CA ARG A 24 -13.57 1.29 3.08
C ARG A 24 -14.76 2.25 3.07
N SER A 25 -14.54 3.48 2.64
CA SER A 25 -15.60 4.50 2.53
C SER A 25 -16.60 4.20 1.42
N MET A 26 -16.17 3.47 0.38
CA MET A 26 -17.01 3.01 -0.72
C MET A 26 -17.64 1.62 -0.48
N GLY A 27 -17.35 0.97 0.65
CA GLY A 27 -17.84 -0.39 0.95
C GLY A 27 -17.21 -1.49 0.09
N ILE A 28 -16.06 -1.23 -0.54
CA ILE A 28 -15.35 -2.20 -1.38
C ILE A 28 -14.36 -2.98 -0.53
N GLN A 29 -14.46 -4.31 -0.57
CA GLN A 29 -13.54 -5.20 0.13
C GLN A 29 -12.27 -5.38 -0.71
N ILE A 30 -11.13 -4.99 -0.16
CA ILE A 30 -9.83 -5.22 -0.80
C ILE A 30 -9.42 -6.67 -0.53
N VAL A 31 -9.35 -7.48 -1.58
CA VAL A 31 -8.68 -8.77 -1.60
C VAL A 31 -7.24 -8.53 -2.05
N GLY A 32 -6.32 -8.57 -1.08
CA GLY A 32 -4.88 -8.50 -1.32
C GLY A 32 -4.34 -9.80 -1.91
#